data_AF-A0A7S4R5I3-F1
#
_entry.id   AF-A0A7S4R5I3-F1
#
_cell.length_a   1.000
_cell.length_b   1.000
_cell.length_c   1.000
_cell.angle_alpha   90.00
_cell.angle_beta   90.00
_cell.angle_gamma   90.00
#
_symmetry.space_group_name_H-M   'P 1'
#
loop_
_entity.id
_entity.type
_entity.pdbx_description
1 polymer ?
#
loop_
_entity_poly.entity_id
_entity_poly.type
_entity_poly.pdbx_seq_one_letter_code
_entity_poly.pdbx_strand_id
1 'polypeptide(L)'
;MGACKSKHTNDEVNYQYTGGEATYPNSVAPKEATIAEIDPSVKIIGTRAFSRCNQLKFIAIPKGVEVVGESAFSGCKKLRKVEFPSTMQEIQKYAFQYCEELDSVVLPDGVKVVEERVFYNCSTLKEVVLPA
;
A
#
# COMPACT_ATOMS: atom_id res chain seq x y z
N MET A 1 6.04 18.11 -0.06
CA MET A 1 5.24 17.01 -0.62
C MET A 1 6.20 15.92 -1.09
N GLY A 2 6.46 14.93 -0.24
CA GLY A 2 7.40 13.84 -0.53
C GLY A 2 6.71 12.74 -1.35
N ALA A 3 7.40 12.26 -2.39
CA ALA A 3 6.95 11.11 -3.17
C ALA A 3 7.42 9.82 -2.48
N CYS A 4 6.56 8.81 -2.43
CA CYS A 4 6.93 7.48 -1.95
C CYS A 4 7.90 6.81 -2.89
N LYS A 5 9.02 6.32 -2.36
CA LYS A 5 9.85 5.30 -3.03
C LYS A 5 10.36 4.30 -2.01
N SER A 6 10.11 3.03 -2.31
CA SER A 6 10.70 1.89 -1.64
C SER A 6 12.06 1.55 -2.26
N LYS A 7 13.11 1.44 -1.45
CA LYS A 7 14.35 0.70 -1.79
C LYS A 7 14.49 -0.50 -0.84
N HIS A 8 14.73 -1.66 -1.44
CA HIS A 8 14.89 -2.97 -0.81
C HIS A 8 16.07 -3.02 0.17
N THR A 9 15.84 -3.62 1.35
CA THR A 9 16.66 -4.68 1.94
C THR A 9 15.93 -5.30 3.15
N ASN A 10 15.79 -6.63 3.12
CA ASN A 10 15.55 -7.60 4.18
C ASN A 10 14.33 -7.46 5.13
N ASP A 11 13.45 -8.46 5.01
CA ASP A 11 12.47 -9.04 5.93
C ASP A 11 11.29 -8.19 6.44
N GLU A 12 11.38 -6.86 6.53
CA GLU A 12 10.22 -5.99 6.76
C GLU A 12 10.44 -4.67 6.05
N VAL A 13 9.52 -4.29 5.16
CA VAL A 13 9.54 -2.96 4.53
C VAL A 13 9.02 -1.94 5.56
N ASN A 14 9.81 -1.63 6.58
CA ASN A 14 9.51 -0.61 7.59
C ASN A 14 10.01 0.76 7.12
N TYR A 15 9.24 1.46 6.28
CA TYR A 15 9.50 2.87 6.02
C TYR A 15 8.90 3.73 7.14
N GLN A 16 9.77 4.21 8.02
CA GLN A 16 9.42 5.12 9.10
C GLN A 16 9.24 6.54 8.58
N TYR A 17 8.16 7.19 9.02
CA TYR A 17 8.06 8.65 9.06
C TYR A 17 8.37 9.08 10.49
N THR A 18 9.65 9.24 10.85
CA THR A 18 10.04 9.93 12.09
C THR A 18 10.35 11.39 11.77
N GLY A 19 9.77 12.30 12.55
CA GLY A 19 10.14 13.72 12.52
C GLY A 19 11.59 13.93 12.96
N GLY A 20 12.53 13.74 12.04
CA GLY A 20 13.96 13.84 12.24
C GLY A 20 14.71 12.84 11.39
N GLU A 21 15.14 13.31 10.21
CA GLU A 21 16.18 12.77 9.30
C GLU A 21 16.24 11.25 9.04
N ALA A 22 15.70 10.85 7.89
CA ALA A 22 16.31 9.80 7.06
C ALA A 22 16.83 10.45 5.78
N THR A 23 18.13 10.68 5.70
CA THR A 23 18.81 11.12 4.48
C THR A 23 19.08 9.92 3.59
N TYR A 24 18.73 10.06 2.30
CA TYR A 24 19.05 9.11 1.26
C TYR A 24 20.58 9.07 1.04
N PRO A 25 21.24 7.90 0.96
CA PRO A 25 22.45 7.81 0.17
C PRO A 25 22.03 7.82 -1.31
N ASN A 26 22.32 8.95 -1.97
CA ASN A 26 22.05 9.29 -3.38
C ASN A 26 20.60 9.65 -3.76
N SER A 27 20.34 10.94 -3.57
CA SER A 27 19.72 11.91 -4.50
C SER A 27 18.92 11.38 -5.71
N VAL A 28 17.67 11.86 -5.76
CA VAL A 28 16.70 11.80 -6.87
C VAL A 28 15.92 10.49 -7.01
N ALA A 29 14.99 10.31 -6.08
CA ALA A 29 13.72 9.64 -6.36
C ALA A 29 12.97 10.37 -7.50
N PRO A 30 12.65 9.75 -8.66
CA PRO A 30 11.87 10.40 -9.73
C PRO A 30 10.53 10.94 -9.22
N LYS A 31 10.29 12.25 -9.40
CA LYS A 31 9.11 13.01 -8.95
C LYS A 31 7.76 12.56 -9.54
N GLU A 32 7.70 11.46 -10.30
CA GLU A 32 6.58 11.10 -11.18
C GLU A 32 6.12 9.62 -11.10
N ALA A 33 6.62 8.85 -10.13
CA ALA A 33 6.29 7.42 -10.06
C ALA A 33 4.77 7.21 -9.87
N THR A 34 4.14 6.73 -10.94
CA THR A 34 2.72 6.40 -11.02
C THR A 34 2.43 4.98 -10.53
N ILE A 35 3.49 4.16 -10.44
CA ILE A 35 3.53 2.74 -10.07
C ILE A 35 4.63 2.57 -9.00
N ALA A 36 4.38 1.77 -7.95
CA ALA A 36 5.43 1.36 -7.01
C ALA A 36 5.87 -0.08 -7.31
N GLU A 37 7.18 -0.33 -7.17
CA GLU A 37 7.78 -1.64 -7.32
C GLU A 37 8.11 -2.20 -5.92
N ILE A 38 7.69 -3.44 -5.68
CA ILE A 38 7.88 -4.17 -4.42
C ILE A 38 8.63 -5.47 -4.76
N ASP A 39 9.56 -5.89 -3.89
CA ASP A 39 10.37 -7.07 -4.14
C ASP A 39 9.46 -8.30 -4.14
N PRO A 40 9.59 -9.23 -5.09
CA PRO A 40 8.87 -10.49 -5.04
C PRO A 40 9.16 -11.34 -3.78
N SER A 41 10.28 -11.10 -3.08
CA SER A 41 10.61 -11.79 -1.83
C SER A 41 9.91 -11.21 -0.59
N VAL A 42 9.29 -10.03 -0.69
CA VAL A 42 8.62 -9.39 0.45
C VAL A 42 7.39 -10.18 0.88
N LYS A 43 7.33 -10.50 2.18
CA LYS A 43 6.16 -11.13 2.82
C LYS A 43 5.16 -10.13 3.38
N ILE A 44 5.66 -8.99 3.85
CA ILE A 44 4.86 -7.99 4.57
C ILE A 44 5.16 -6.61 3.99
N ILE A 45 4.11 -5.91 3.54
CA ILE A 45 4.19 -4.46 3.31
C ILE A 45 4.03 -3.80 4.67
N GLY A 46 5.11 -3.22 5.20
CA GLY A 46 5.13 -2.72 6.57
C GLY A 46 4.22 -1.51 6.82
N THR A 47 4.04 -1.22 8.10
CA THR A 47 3.26 -0.09 8.59
C THR A 47 3.68 1.21 7.92
N ARG A 48 2.71 1.92 7.33
CA ARG A 48 2.90 3.21 6.63
C ARG A 48 3.90 3.18 5.45
N ALA A 49 4.29 2.02 4.92
CA ALA A 49 5.32 1.88 3.88
C ALA A 49 5.11 2.80 2.66
N PHE A 50 3.86 2.96 2.25
CA PHE A 50 3.40 3.79 1.14
C PHE A 50 2.38 4.84 1.63
N SER A 51 2.50 5.34 2.86
CA SER A 51 1.56 6.35 3.33
C SER A 51 1.76 7.66 2.58
N ARG A 52 0.66 8.30 2.18
CA ARG A 52 0.61 9.61 1.50
C ARG A 52 1.33 9.63 0.14
N CYS A 53 1.39 8.50 -0.56
CA CYS A 53 1.82 8.46 -1.97
C CYS A 53 0.75 9.09 -2.87
N ASN A 54 0.54 10.39 -2.78
CA ASN A 54 -0.54 11.10 -3.47
C ASN A 54 -0.47 11.03 -5.00
N GLN A 55 0.63 10.54 -5.57
CA GLN A 55 0.81 10.37 -7.01
C GLN A 55 0.68 8.91 -7.48
N LEU A 56 0.67 7.95 -6.56
CA LEU A 56 0.49 6.54 -6.86
C LEU A 56 -0.92 6.33 -7.40
N LYS A 57 -1.04 5.80 -8.63
CA LYS A 57 -2.35 5.54 -9.25
C LYS A 57 -2.72 4.07 -9.25
N PHE A 58 -1.71 3.21 -9.28
CA PHE A 58 -1.86 1.77 -9.38
C PHE A 58 -0.79 1.09 -8.55
N ILE A 59 -1.17 -0.01 -7.89
CA ILE A 59 -0.22 -0.92 -7.25
C ILE A 59 -0.60 -2.37 -7.57
N ALA A 60 0.37 -3.11 -8.10
CA ALA A 60 0.33 -4.57 -8.14
C ALA A 60 1.14 -5.08 -6.96
N ILE A 61 0.47 -5.66 -5.97
CA ILE A 61 1.15 -6.27 -4.83
C ILE A 61 1.74 -7.61 -5.32
N PRO A 62 3.06 -7.82 -5.19
CA PRO A 62 3.71 -8.98 -5.79
C PRO A 62 3.29 -10.30 -5.13
N LYS A 63 3.41 -11.37 -5.90
CA LYS A 63 3.21 -12.74 -5.41
C LYS A 63 4.15 -13.00 -4.24
N GLY A 64 3.62 -13.57 -3.16
CA GLY A 64 4.40 -13.87 -1.96
C GLY A 64 4.11 -12.93 -0.80
N VAL A 65 3.58 -11.73 -1.05
CA VAL A 65 3.07 -10.85 0.02
C VAL A 65 1.84 -11.49 0.64
N GLU A 66 1.85 -11.57 1.96
CA GLU A 66 0.81 -12.18 2.79
C GLU A 66 0.08 -11.13 3.63
N VAL A 67 0.74 -10.02 3.97
CA VAL A 67 0.18 -8.98 4.86
C VAL A 67 0.38 -7.57 4.29
N VAL A 68 -0.68 -6.77 4.34
CA VAL A 68 -0.63 -5.31 4.18
C VAL A 68 -0.77 -4.67 5.56
N GLY A 69 0.29 -4.01 6.02
CA GLY A 69 0.41 -3.45 7.36
C GLY A 69 -0.43 -2.21 7.62
N GLU A 70 -0.50 -1.82 8.90
CA GLU A 70 -1.30 -0.69 9.36
C GLU A 70 -0.98 0.58 8.55
N SER A 71 -2.02 1.23 8.02
CA SER A 71 -1.88 2.47 7.24
C SER A 71 -0.92 2.38 6.05
N ALA A 72 -0.58 1.18 5.54
CA ALA A 72 0.44 0.98 4.53
C ALA A 72 0.27 1.88 3.30
N PHE A 73 -0.95 2.08 2.81
CA PHE A 73 -1.29 2.96 1.69
C PHE A 73 -2.21 4.13 2.10
N SER A 74 -2.24 4.45 3.40
CA SER A 74 -3.09 5.52 3.94
C SER A 74 -2.79 6.86 3.27
N GLY A 75 -3.79 7.49 2.68
CA GLY A 75 -3.71 8.80 2.04
C GLY A 75 -3.10 8.77 0.65
N CYS A 76 -3.05 7.63 -0.04
CA CYS A 76 -2.74 7.57 -1.46
C CYS A 76 -3.92 8.10 -2.29
N LYS A 77 -4.13 9.42 -2.28
CA LYS A 77 -5.35 10.06 -2.82
C LYS A 77 -5.66 9.71 -4.27
N LYS A 78 -4.64 9.51 -5.11
CA LYS A 78 -4.79 9.15 -6.54
C LYS A 78 -4.82 7.65 -6.82
N LEU A 79 -4.72 6.80 -5.79
CA LEU A 79 -4.71 5.35 -5.97
C LEU A 79 -6.09 4.91 -6.44
N ARG A 80 -6.16 4.40 -7.66
CA ARG A 80 -7.41 3.99 -8.33
C ARG A 80 -7.65 2.50 -8.27
N LYS A 81 -6.57 1.72 -8.31
CA LYS A 81 -6.65 0.26 -8.41
C LYS A 81 -5.53 -0.39 -7.62
N VAL A 82 -5.90 -1.44 -6.90
CA VAL A 82 -5.00 -2.33 -6.15
C VAL A 82 -5.20 -3.75 -6.68
N GLU A 83 -4.13 -4.40 -7.10
CA GLU A 83 -4.14 -5.82 -7.43
C GLU A 83 -3.50 -6.61 -6.29
N PHE A 84 -4.28 -7.49 -5.67
CA PHE A 84 -3.84 -8.33 -4.57
C PHE A 84 -3.35 -9.69 -5.12
N PRO A 85 -2.27 -10.27 -4.56
CA PRO A 85 -1.84 -11.61 -4.90
C PRO A 85 -2.76 -12.64 -4.23
N SER A 86 -2.85 -13.84 -4.81
CA SER A 86 -3.58 -14.96 -4.22
C SER A 86 -3.04 -15.41 -2.85
N THR A 87 -1.82 -14.99 -2.49
CA THR A 87 -1.17 -15.27 -1.20
C THR A 87 -1.59 -14.32 -0.07
N MET A 88 -2.36 -13.26 -0.38
CA MET A 88 -2.79 -12.27 0.61
C MET A 88 -3.67 -12.93 1.69
N GLN A 89 -3.34 -12.69 2.96
CA GLN A 89 -4.04 -13.25 4.12
C GLN A 89 -4.64 -12.17 5.02
N GLU A 90 -3.97 -11.04 5.18
CA GLU A 90 -4.36 -10.00 6.15
C GLU A 90 -4.19 -8.59 5.59
N ILE A 91 -5.21 -7.76 5.81
CA ILE A 91 -5.19 -6.33 5.52
C ILE A 91 -5.47 -5.57 6.83
N GLN A 92 -4.44 -4.91 7.35
CA GLN A 92 -4.46 -4.29 8.67
C GLN A 92 -5.15 -2.92 8.70
N LYS A 93 -5.38 -2.45 9.93
CA LYS A 93 -6.14 -1.24 10.24
C LYS A 93 -5.70 -0.07 9.36
N TYR A 94 -6.66 0.66 8.81
CA TYR A 94 -6.42 1.85 7.99
C TYR A 94 -5.57 1.65 6.72
N ALA A 95 -5.28 0.41 6.29
CA ALA A 95 -4.32 0.14 5.21
C ALA A 95 -4.55 1.00 3.95
N PHE A 96 -5.79 1.29 3.56
CA PHE A 96 -6.15 2.11 2.41
C PHE A 96 -7.00 3.33 2.77
N GLN A 97 -6.97 3.80 4.03
CA GLN A 97 -7.80 4.96 4.41
C GLN A 97 -7.44 6.20 3.56
N TYR A 98 -8.40 7.07 3.28
CA TYR A 98 -8.23 8.29 2.47
C TYR A 98 -7.67 8.05 1.05
N CYS A 99 -7.87 6.85 0.46
CA CYS A 99 -7.63 6.62 -0.97
C CYS A 99 -8.84 7.14 -1.77
N GLU A 100 -8.89 8.45 -1.96
CA GLU A 100 -10.06 9.17 -2.48
C GLU A 100 -10.45 8.79 -3.92
N GLU A 101 -9.51 8.31 -4.75
CA GLU A 101 -9.77 7.87 -6.13
C GLU A 101 -9.92 6.34 -6.30
N LEU A 102 -9.89 5.55 -5.21
CA LEU A 102 -10.01 4.09 -5.26
C LEU A 102 -11.46 3.71 -5.58
N ASP A 103 -11.72 3.16 -6.77
CA ASP A 103 -13.09 2.96 -7.28
C ASP A 103 -13.67 1.56 -7.01
N SER A 104 -12.80 0.54 -6.96
CA SER A 104 -13.17 -0.87 -6.85
C SER A 104 -12.04 -1.66 -6.18
N VAL A 105 -12.43 -2.64 -5.37
CA VAL A 105 -11.51 -3.55 -4.70
C VAL A 105 -12.03 -4.97 -4.85
N VAL A 106 -11.15 -5.88 -5.30
CA VAL A 106 -11.42 -7.32 -5.33
C VAL A 106 -10.46 -7.99 -4.35
N LEU A 107 -11.00 -8.55 -3.28
CA LEU A 107 -10.22 -9.31 -2.30
C LEU A 107 -10.05 -10.75 -2.78
N PRO A 108 -8.83 -11.34 -2.72
CA PRO A 108 -8.61 -12.72 -3.11
C PRO A 108 -9.10 -13.70 -2.04
N ASP A 109 -9.39 -14.95 -2.44
CA ASP A 109 -9.94 -16.02 -1.59
C ASP A 109 -9.10 -16.34 -0.34
N GLY A 110 -7.81 -16.04 -0.35
CA GLY A 110 -6.92 -16.25 0.78
C GLY A 110 -7.10 -15.28 1.95
N VAL A 111 -7.82 -14.17 1.79
CA VAL A 111 -7.94 -13.13 2.83
C VAL A 111 -8.80 -13.63 3.98
N LYS A 112 -8.17 -13.75 5.16
CA LYS A 112 -8.81 -14.19 6.40
C LYS A 112 -9.19 -13.02 7.30
N VAL A 113 -8.43 -11.94 7.24
CA VAL A 113 -8.56 -10.79 8.14
C VAL A 113 -8.57 -9.49 7.34
N VAL A 114 -9.63 -8.71 7.54
CA VAL A 114 -9.74 -7.31 7.09
C VAL A 114 -10.10 -6.47 8.31
N GLU A 115 -9.15 -5.66 8.75
CA GLU A 115 -9.25 -4.91 10.01
C GLU A 115 -10.16 -3.67 9.93
N GLU A 116 -10.34 -3.00 11.06
CA GLU A 116 -11.15 -1.78 11.17
C GLU A 116 -10.68 -0.70 10.18
N ARG A 117 -11.65 -0.05 9.50
CA ARG A 117 -11.44 1.18 8.70
C ARG A 117 -10.40 1.05 7.58
N VAL A 118 -10.16 -0.16 7.07
CA VAL A 118 -9.25 -0.42 5.94
C VAL A 118 -9.51 0.52 4.77
N PHE A 119 -10.78 0.73 4.38
CA PHE A 119 -11.19 1.63 3.29
C PHE A 119 -11.90 2.90 3.79
N TYR A 120 -11.57 3.37 5.00
CA TYR A 120 -12.21 4.57 5.56
C TYR A 120 -11.95 5.80 4.69
N ASN A 121 -13.01 6.54 4.37
CA ASN A 121 -12.95 7.75 3.55
C ASN A 121 -12.35 7.54 2.14
N CYS A 122 -12.50 6.33 1.57
CA CYS A 122 -12.36 6.08 0.13
C CYS A 122 -13.64 6.55 -0.58
N SER A 123 -13.75 7.85 -0.82
CA SER A 123 -15.00 8.51 -1.24
C SER A 123 -15.55 8.08 -2.60
N THR A 124 -14.72 7.48 -3.46
CA THR A 124 -15.13 6.97 -4.78
C THR A 124 -15.34 5.46 -4.84
N LEU A 125 -15.08 4.75 -3.74
CA LEU A 125 -15.18 3.29 -3.69
C LEU A 125 -16.65 2.87 -3.81
N LYS A 126 -16.98 2.22 -4.93
CA LYS A 126 -18.35 1.80 -5.23
C LYS A 126 -18.62 0.36 -4.80
N GLU A 127 -17.60 -0.47 -4.86
CA GLU A 127 -17.73 -1.90 -4.69
C GLU A 127 -16.49 -2.49 -4.01
N VAL A 128 -16.73 -3.38 -3.05
CA VAL A 128 -15.73 -4.29 -2.51
C VAL A 128 -16.25 -5.70 -2.73
N VAL A 129 -15.61 -6.43 -3.65
CA VAL A 129 -15.93 -7.82 -3.91
C VAL A 129 -15.17 -8.66 -2.89
N LEU A 130 -15.94 -9.31 -2.02
CA LEU A 130 -15.42 -10.32 -1.09
C LEU A 130 -15.20 -11.63 -1.83
N PRO A 131 -14.26 -12.48 -1.37
CA PRO A 131 -14.09 -13.80 -1.94
C PRO A 131 -15.33 -14.68 -1.75
N ALA A 132 -15.43 -15.71 -2.59
CA ALA A 132 -16.54 -16.66 -2.61
C ALA A 132 -16.43 -17.75 -1.53
#